data_AF-A0A8H6SWD2-F1
#
_entry.id   AF-A0A8H6SWD2-F1
#
_cell.length_a   1.000
_cell.length_b   1.000
_cell.length_c   1.000
_cell.angle_alpha   90.00
_cell.angle_beta   90.00
_cell.angle_gamma   90.00
#
_symmetry.space_group_name_H-M   'P 1'
#
loop_
_entity.id
_entity.type
_entity.pdbx_description
1 polymer ?
#
loop_
_entity_poly.entity_id
_entity_poly.type
_entity_poly.pdbx_seq_one_letter_code
_entity_poly.pdbx_strand_id
1 'polypeptide(L)'
;MAHTKNDDSSFWRRADDSLIRYSGGGSFIRRIIERAEGVYLYDADGKPILDFTSGQERSCPLSRRQVGNLDHLFSGMLSRPVVDLASKLSSILPPGLDKVQLLSTGGESNECALRIAKLYTGKFEIVGLSNSWHGVTFGSASMTFQTTRKGYGPAAAGSLVLPAPNGYRSPFRNPDGTHDWKKELDYGFSLIDAQSVGSLAAVIVEPILSSGGVIVLPPGYLRRLKEHCEARDMLLIVDEAQTGVGRTGKNFAFEHDGVVPDILTLSKTLGAGLPLSAVITSNKIEEAVHSKGFSFFTTHVSDPLPAAVGLRVLEVLERDNLAARAEALGQRFRAFLLGLQAQYECIGDVRGMGLMQGMEIVRDRTTKEPDEVLATALADRMLELGLSANVLRIPGTGSSFRMAPPLTITQDELDSGLAIIAEAFRSTKGANKALAVGTRD
;
A
#
# COMPACT_ATOMS: atom_id res chain seq x y z
N MET A 1 -36.84 -15.54 -10.48
CA MET A 1 -35.58 -14.81 -10.24
C MET A 1 -34.75 -14.98 -11.50
N ALA A 2 -34.28 -13.90 -12.12
CA ALA A 2 -33.38 -14.04 -13.26
C ALA A 2 -32.09 -14.74 -12.79
N HIS A 3 -31.63 -15.75 -13.53
CA HIS A 3 -30.33 -16.37 -13.25
C HIS A 3 -29.24 -15.32 -13.48
N THR A 4 -28.40 -15.11 -12.46
CA THR A 4 -27.23 -14.23 -12.56
C THR A 4 -26.21 -14.85 -13.52
N LYS A 5 -25.64 -14.02 -14.40
CA LYS A 5 -24.54 -14.42 -15.28
C LYS A 5 -23.24 -14.66 -14.52
N ASN A 6 -23.14 -14.20 -13.28
CA ASN A 6 -22.01 -14.50 -12.41
C ASN A 6 -21.93 -16.00 -12.04
N ASP A 7 -23.01 -16.77 -12.20
CA ASP A 7 -23.05 -18.22 -11.92
C ASP A 7 -22.68 -19.08 -13.15
N ASP A 8 -21.97 -18.54 -14.14
CA ASP A 8 -21.52 -19.30 -15.31
C ASP A 8 -20.61 -20.47 -14.89
N SER A 9 -21.23 -21.66 -14.81
CA SER A 9 -20.55 -22.90 -14.43
C SER A 9 -19.43 -23.30 -15.38
N SER A 10 -19.48 -22.92 -16.65
CA SER A 10 -18.42 -23.19 -17.63
C SER A 10 -17.21 -22.29 -17.36
N PHE A 11 -17.42 -21.00 -17.12
CA PHE A 11 -16.37 -20.07 -16.72
C PHE A 11 -15.65 -20.56 -15.47
N TRP A 12 -16.41 -20.86 -14.41
CA TRP A 12 -15.85 -21.24 -13.12
C TRP A 12 -15.14 -22.60 -13.15
N ARG A 13 -15.66 -23.57 -13.91
CA ARG A 13 -14.96 -24.84 -14.13
C ARG A 13 -13.60 -24.60 -14.80
N ARG A 14 -13.55 -23.81 -15.88
CA ARG A 14 -12.27 -23.47 -16.52
C ARG A 14 -11.33 -22.73 -15.60
N ALA A 15 -11.84 -21.82 -14.77
CA ALA A 15 -11.03 -21.12 -13.78
C ALA A 15 -10.43 -22.10 -12.75
N ASP A 16 -11.23 -23.01 -12.22
CA ASP A 16 -10.80 -24.03 -11.26
C ASP A 16 -9.82 -25.04 -11.89
N ASP A 17 -10.01 -25.38 -13.18
CA ASP A 17 -9.14 -26.30 -13.93
C ASP A 17 -7.82 -25.65 -14.38
N SER A 18 -7.81 -24.34 -14.63
CA SER A 18 -6.70 -23.68 -15.36
C SER A 18 -5.91 -22.66 -14.54
N LEU A 19 -6.46 -22.10 -13.46
CA LEU A 19 -5.81 -21.03 -12.70
C LEU A 19 -5.21 -21.54 -11.39
N ILE A 20 -4.00 -21.07 -11.09
CA ILE A 20 -3.38 -21.24 -9.77
C ILE A 20 -4.10 -20.32 -8.77
N ARG A 21 -4.55 -20.87 -7.64
CA ARG A 21 -5.10 -20.09 -6.53
C ARG A 21 -3.96 -19.50 -5.70
N TYR A 22 -3.96 -18.17 -5.52
CA TYR A 22 -2.85 -17.44 -4.90
C TYR A 22 -3.24 -16.60 -3.66
N SER A 23 -4.44 -16.79 -3.12
CA SER A 23 -4.98 -16.01 -1.98
C SER A 23 -4.80 -16.71 -0.62
N GLY A 24 -3.78 -17.56 -0.46
CA GLY A 24 -3.39 -18.12 0.84
C GLY A 24 -4.47 -18.97 1.54
N GLY A 25 -5.26 -19.71 0.77
CA GLY A 25 -6.40 -20.51 1.27
C GLY A 25 -7.77 -19.91 0.94
N GLY A 26 -7.82 -18.67 0.47
CA GLY A 26 -9.03 -18.06 -0.09
C GLY A 26 -9.41 -18.62 -1.47
N SER A 27 -10.63 -18.32 -1.90
CA SER A 27 -11.10 -18.52 -3.28
C SER A 27 -11.09 -17.18 -4.03
N PHE A 28 -11.22 -17.23 -5.36
CA PHE A 28 -11.56 -16.03 -6.13
C PHE A 28 -12.96 -15.55 -5.74
N ILE A 29 -13.14 -14.22 -5.70
CA ILE A 29 -14.47 -13.62 -5.53
C ILE A 29 -15.36 -14.13 -6.66
N ARG A 30 -16.54 -14.68 -6.33
CA ARG A 30 -17.49 -15.24 -7.32
C ARG A 30 -18.29 -14.12 -8.02
N ARG A 31 -17.57 -13.21 -8.67
CA ARG A 31 -18.07 -12.15 -9.54
C ARG A 31 -17.21 -12.10 -10.80
N ILE A 32 -17.84 -12.18 -11.96
CA ILE A 32 -17.14 -12.08 -13.26
C ILE A 32 -17.15 -10.60 -13.64
N ILE A 33 -15.98 -9.95 -13.60
CA ILE A 33 -15.84 -8.52 -13.92
C ILE A 33 -15.57 -8.36 -15.41
N GLU A 34 -16.44 -7.64 -16.13
CA GLU A 34 -16.35 -7.48 -17.58
C GLU A 34 -15.94 -6.08 -18.02
N ARG A 35 -16.18 -5.06 -17.18
CA ARG A 35 -15.95 -3.66 -17.54
C ARG A 35 -15.59 -2.81 -16.32
N ALA A 36 -14.86 -1.73 -16.56
CA ALA A 36 -14.62 -0.67 -15.59
C ALA A 36 -14.84 0.69 -16.25
N GLU A 37 -15.45 1.63 -15.54
CA GLU A 37 -15.67 3.01 -16.00
C GLU A 37 -15.72 3.94 -14.79
N GLY A 38 -14.92 5.03 -14.83
CA GLY A 38 -14.77 5.92 -13.69
C GLY A 38 -14.30 5.17 -12.44
N VAL A 39 -15.04 5.28 -11.36
CA VAL A 39 -14.77 4.60 -10.07
C VAL A 39 -15.52 3.27 -9.91
N TYR A 40 -16.21 2.80 -10.94
CA TYR A 40 -17.05 1.61 -10.90
C TYR A 40 -16.45 0.46 -11.71
N LEU A 41 -16.56 -0.75 -11.16
CA LEU A 41 -16.46 -2.01 -11.88
C LEU A 41 -17.88 -2.48 -12.22
N TYR A 42 -18.03 -3.22 -13.30
CA TYR A 42 -19.30 -3.83 -13.69
C TYR A 42 -19.11 -5.33 -13.84
N ASP A 43 -19.95 -6.07 -13.14
CA ASP A 43 -19.98 -7.53 -13.26
C ASP A 43 -20.72 -7.98 -14.53
N ALA A 44 -20.80 -9.30 -14.76
CA ALA A 44 -21.44 -9.89 -15.93
C ALA A 44 -22.95 -9.60 -16.03
N ASP A 45 -23.61 -9.24 -14.93
CA ASP A 45 -25.01 -8.77 -14.94
C ASP A 45 -25.12 -7.28 -15.29
N GLY A 46 -23.99 -6.58 -15.44
CA GLY A 46 -23.93 -5.14 -15.62
C GLY A 46 -24.15 -4.37 -14.32
N LYS A 47 -24.09 -5.02 -13.17
CA LYS A 47 -24.28 -4.36 -11.87
C LYS A 47 -23.05 -3.53 -11.51
N PRO A 48 -23.20 -2.24 -11.15
CA PRO A 48 -22.08 -1.42 -10.73
C PRO A 48 -21.57 -1.82 -9.35
N ILE A 49 -20.26 -1.80 -9.18
CA ILE A 49 -19.53 -2.02 -7.94
C ILE A 49 -18.57 -0.85 -7.77
N LEU A 50 -18.85 0.03 -6.82
CA LEU A 50 -17.97 1.14 -6.44
C LEU A 50 -16.68 0.58 -5.84
N ASP A 51 -15.53 1.00 -6.35
CA ASP A 51 -14.25 0.38 -6.03
C ASP A 51 -13.47 1.15 -4.95
N PHE A 52 -13.70 0.85 -3.67
CA PHE A 52 -12.91 1.42 -2.57
C PHE A 52 -11.57 0.69 -2.37
N THR A 53 -11.18 -0.18 -3.30
CA THR A 53 -9.86 -0.81 -3.33
C THR A 53 -8.97 -0.22 -4.44
N SER A 54 -9.57 0.61 -5.29
CA SER A 54 -9.05 1.10 -6.57
C SER A 54 -8.58 0.01 -7.53
N GLY A 55 -8.88 -1.27 -7.32
CA GLY A 55 -8.29 -2.40 -8.06
C GLY A 55 -6.78 -2.52 -7.87
N GLN A 56 -6.23 -1.83 -6.87
CA GLN A 56 -4.83 -1.40 -6.77
C GLN A 56 -4.35 -0.49 -7.92
N GLU A 57 -5.20 0.51 -8.19
CA GLU A 57 -5.01 1.82 -8.84
C GLU A 57 -5.20 1.82 -10.35
N ARG A 58 -6.43 2.12 -10.82
CA ARG A 58 -6.88 1.98 -12.23
C ARG A 58 -6.73 3.23 -13.11
N SER A 59 -6.91 2.97 -14.41
CA SER A 59 -6.33 3.64 -15.58
C SER A 59 -6.84 5.03 -15.92
N CYS A 60 -5.88 5.94 -16.12
CA CYS A 60 -6.03 7.03 -17.06
C CYS A 60 -6.39 6.42 -18.43
N PRO A 61 -7.40 6.94 -19.16
CA PRO A 61 -7.71 6.46 -20.49
C PRO A 61 -6.47 6.62 -21.38
N LEU A 62 -5.81 5.50 -21.66
CA LEU A 62 -4.76 5.39 -22.65
C LEU A 62 -5.32 5.89 -23.98
N SER A 63 -4.72 6.93 -24.53
CA SER A 63 -5.07 7.28 -25.91
C SER A 63 -4.62 6.12 -26.80
N ARG A 64 -5.51 5.60 -27.65
CA ARG A 64 -5.17 4.56 -28.66
C ARG A 64 -3.96 4.96 -29.52
N ARG A 65 -3.66 6.26 -29.61
CA ARG A 65 -2.49 6.82 -30.30
C ARG A 65 -1.13 6.45 -29.68
N GLN A 66 -1.03 6.26 -28.36
CA GLN A 66 0.25 5.90 -27.74
C GLN A 66 0.64 4.44 -28.02
N VAL A 67 -0.32 3.52 -27.95
CA VAL A 67 -0.10 2.08 -28.24
C VAL A 67 0.26 1.86 -29.71
N GLY A 68 -0.21 2.71 -30.63
CA GLY A 68 0.01 2.55 -32.07
C GLY A 68 1.40 2.94 -32.59
N ASN A 69 2.23 3.63 -31.80
CA ASN A 69 3.52 4.15 -32.28
C ASN A 69 4.73 3.38 -31.74
N LEU A 70 4.75 3.04 -30.45
CA LEU A 70 5.87 2.32 -29.83
C LEU A 70 5.44 1.74 -28.47
N ASP A 71 5.39 0.41 -28.38
CA ASP A 71 4.92 -0.33 -27.20
C ASP A 71 6.05 -0.90 -26.35
N HIS A 72 7.07 -1.50 -26.98
CA HIS A 72 8.20 -2.15 -26.31
C HIS A 72 9.51 -1.93 -27.07
N LEU A 73 10.63 -1.97 -26.34
CA LEU A 73 11.98 -1.79 -26.90
C LEU A 73 12.94 -2.80 -26.28
N PHE A 74 14.06 -3.05 -26.98
CA PHE A 74 15.21 -3.65 -26.33
C PHE A 74 15.63 -2.77 -25.14
N SER A 75 15.80 -3.36 -23.97
CA SER A 75 16.01 -2.70 -22.67
C SER A 75 17.22 -1.75 -22.60
N GLY A 76 18.15 -1.81 -23.56
CA GLY A 76 19.26 -0.86 -23.69
C GLY A 76 18.94 0.40 -24.53
N MET A 77 17.75 0.49 -25.11
CA MET A 77 17.27 1.64 -25.88
C MET A 77 16.35 2.51 -25.02
N LEU A 78 16.42 3.82 -25.23
CA LEU A 78 15.56 4.78 -24.55
C LEU A 78 14.55 5.38 -25.53
N SER A 79 13.38 5.73 -25.00
CA SER A 79 12.32 6.44 -25.73
C SER A 79 12.01 7.78 -25.04
N ARG A 80 11.36 8.71 -25.77
CA ARG A 80 10.95 10.00 -25.19
C ARG A 80 10.07 9.82 -23.94
N PRO A 81 9.02 8.98 -23.93
CA PRO A 81 8.20 8.80 -22.73
C PRO A 81 8.98 8.38 -21.48
N VAL A 82 10.01 7.54 -21.65
CA VAL A 82 10.89 7.12 -20.55
C VAL A 82 11.66 8.29 -19.98
N VAL A 83 12.33 9.05 -20.84
CA VAL A 83 13.13 10.22 -20.43
C VAL A 83 12.26 11.32 -19.86
N ASP A 84 11.09 11.56 -20.46
CA ASP A 84 10.13 12.59 -20.04
C ASP A 84 9.53 12.25 -18.67
N LEU A 85 9.13 10.99 -18.43
CA LEU A 85 8.65 10.54 -17.13
C LEU A 85 9.76 10.62 -16.06
N ALA A 86 10.96 10.12 -16.36
CA ALA A 86 12.08 10.19 -15.42
C ALA A 86 12.40 11.64 -15.04
N SER A 87 12.47 12.54 -16.03
CA SER A 87 12.71 13.97 -15.81
C SER A 87 11.57 14.61 -15.00
N LYS A 88 10.32 14.25 -15.29
CA LYS A 88 9.16 14.77 -14.56
C LYS A 88 9.19 14.33 -13.10
N LEU A 89 9.44 13.04 -12.81
CA LEU A 89 9.56 12.51 -11.45
C LEU A 89 10.65 13.25 -10.67
N SER A 90 11.86 13.36 -11.20
CA SER A 90 12.95 14.08 -10.53
C SER A 90 12.62 15.56 -10.31
N SER A 91 11.85 16.21 -11.20
CA SER A 91 11.50 17.62 -11.07
C SER A 91 10.49 17.94 -9.96
N ILE A 92 9.66 16.95 -9.57
CA ILE A 92 8.63 17.12 -8.53
C ILE A 92 9.09 16.56 -7.17
N LEU A 93 10.26 15.92 -7.12
CA LEU A 93 10.88 15.39 -5.92
C LEU A 93 11.87 16.40 -5.34
N PRO A 94 12.11 16.37 -4.01
CA PRO A 94 13.12 17.21 -3.40
C PRO A 94 14.54 16.82 -3.84
N PRO A 95 15.53 17.73 -3.71
CA PRO A 95 16.94 17.41 -3.97
C PRO A 95 17.41 16.18 -3.18
N GLY A 96 18.20 15.32 -3.83
CA GLY A 96 18.63 14.03 -3.28
C GLY A 96 17.85 12.82 -3.82
N LEU A 97 16.87 13.06 -4.69
CA LEU A 97 16.12 12.05 -5.44
C LEU A 97 16.14 12.41 -6.93
N ASP A 98 17.33 12.28 -7.53
CA ASP A 98 17.67 12.90 -8.81
C ASP A 98 17.63 11.91 -9.99
N LYS A 99 17.89 10.63 -9.74
CA LYS A 99 18.07 9.57 -10.74
C LYS A 99 16.95 8.56 -10.65
N VAL A 100 16.36 8.21 -11.79
CA VAL A 100 15.20 7.32 -11.87
C VAL A 100 15.51 6.09 -12.72
N GLN A 101 15.16 4.91 -12.24
CA GLN A 101 15.05 3.70 -13.04
C GLN A 101 13.59 3.23 -13.06
N LEU A 102 13.00 3.08 -14.26
CA LEU A 102 11.63 2.60 -14.45
C LEU A 102 11.61 1.06 -14.58
N LEU A 103 10.66 0.44 -13.88
CA LEU A 103 10.49 -1.01 -13.75
C LEU A 103 8.99 -1.34 -13.86
N SER A 104 8.59 -2.61 -13.66
CA SER A 104 7.20 -3.05 -13.87
C SER A 104 6.39 -3.20 -12.59
N THR A 105 7.00 -3.64 -11.48
CA THR A 105 6.25 -3.93 -10.23
C THR A 105 6.91 -3.36 -8.98
N GLY A 106 6.12 -3.16 -7.93
CA GLY A 106 6.63 -2.72 -6.63
C GLY A 106 7.65 -3.69 -6.01
N GLY A 107 7.43 -5.01 -6.18
CA GLY A 107 8.39 -6.02 -5.74
C GLY A 107 9.73 -5.88 -6.45
N GLU A 108 9.71 -5.64 -7.76
CA GLU A 108 10.90 -5.43 -8.59
C GLU A 108 11.63 -4.12 -8.24
N SER A 109 10.91 -3.02 -8.00
CA SER A 109 11.53 -1.76 -7.55
C SER A 109 12.18 -1.93 -6.18
N ASN A 110 11.58 -2.70 -5.28
CA ASN A 110 12.19 -3.00 -3.99
C ASN A 110 13.44 -3.90 -4.14
N GLU A 111 13.45 -4.91 -5.01
CA GLU A 111 14.68 -5.69 -5.29
C GLU A 111 15.82 -4.80 -5.81
N CYS A 112 15.49 -3.86 -6.70
CA CYS A 112 16.46 -2.91 -7.24
C CYS A 112 16.98 -1.98 -6.14
N ALA A 113 16.11 -1.39 -5.31
CA ALA A 113 16.50 -0.55 -4.18
C ALA A 113 17.39 -1.29 -3.16
N LEU A 114 17.03 -2.53 -2.81
CA LEU A 114 17.85 -3.37 -1.93
C LEU A 114 19.23 -3.65 -2.54
N ARG A 115 19.31 -3.89 -3.85
CA ARG A 115 20.59 -4.11 -4.54
C ARG A 115 21.46 -2.85 -4.57
N ILE A 116 20.86 -1.69 -4.85
CA ILE A 116 21.54 -0.38 -4.80
C ILE A 116 22.12 -0.17 -3.40
N ALA A 117 21.32 -0.35 -2.35
CA ALA A 117 21.76 -0.14 -0.98
C ALA A 117 22.95 -1.04 -0.59
N LYS A 118 22.88 -2.33 -0.93
CA LYS A 118 23.97 -3.28 -0.66
C LYS A 118 25.25 -2.93 -1.42
N LEU A 119 25.13 -2.58 -2.70
CA LEU A 119 26.29 -2.24 -3.52
C LEU A 119 26.93 -0.91 -3.10
N TYR A 120 26.10 0.08 -2.73
CA TYR A 120 26.55 1.39 -2.27
C TYR A 120 27.32 1.25 -0.95
N THR A 121 26.72 0.61 0.05
CA THR A 121 27.29 0.46 1.40
C THR A 121 28.38 -0.61 1.52
N GLY A 122 28.39 -1.61 0.63
CA GLY A 122 29.22 -2.81 0.77
C GLY A 122 28.73 -3.78 1.85
N LYS A 123 27.50 -3.57 2.34
CA LYS A 123 26.87 -4.30 3.45
C LYS A 123 25.68 -5.13 2.95
N PHE A 124 25.10 -6.03 3.77
CA PHE A 124 24.04 -6.94 3.29
C PHE A 124 22.77 -7.06 4.16
N GLU A 125 22.80 -6.62 5.41
CA GLU A 125 21.68 -6.72 6.34
C GLU A 125 20.65 -5.62 6.05
N ILE A 126 19.38 -6.03 5.98
CA ILE A 126 18.25 -5.16 5.69
C ILE A 126 17.27 -5.27 6.85
N VAL A 127 16.82 -4.12 7.34
CA VAL A 127 15.86 -4.01 8.42
C VAL A 127 14.49 -3.62 7.83
N GLY A 128 13.46 -4.40 8.12
CA GLY A 128 12.07 -4.04 7.83
C GLY A 128 11.27 -3.82 9.11
N LEU A 129 10.03 -3.34 9.00
CA LEU A 129 9.09 -3.29 10.13
C LEU A 129 8.27 -4.58 10.20
N SER A 130 7.86 -5.01 11.39
CA SER A 130 6.82 -6.03 11.51
C SER A 130 5.56 -5.58 10.77
N ASN A 131 4.70 -6.49 10.30
CA ASN A 131 3.47 -6.16 9.55
C ASN A 131 3.66 -5.43 8.19
N SER A 132 4.89 -5.24 7.71
CA SER A 132 5.15 -4.61 6.41
C SER A 132 4.79 -5.51 5.22
N TRP A 133 4.65 -4.87 4.05
CA TRP A 133 4.53 -5.54 2.76
C TRP A 133 5.38 -4.83 1.70
N HIS A 134 6.40 -5.51 1.21
CA HIS A 134 7.29 -4.99 0.15
C HIS A 134 7.23 -5.82 -1.14
N GLY A 135 6.40 -6.87 -1.17
CA GLY A 135 6.21 -7.75 -2.32
C GLY A 135 6.55 -9.20 -2.04
N VAL A 136 6.59 -10.00 -3.11
CA VAL A 136 6.70 -11.47 -3.05
C VAL A 136 7.92 -12.05 -3.79
N THR A 137 8.78 -11.19 -4.37
CA THR A 137 10.10 -11.59 -4.88
C THR A 137 11.06 -11.88 -3.71
N PHE A 138 12.13 -12.65 -3.90
CA PHE A 138 12.90 -13.22 -2.78
C PHE A 138 13.42 -12.19 -1.75
N GLY A 139 14.07 -11.11 -2.18
CA GLY A 139 14.56 -10.06 -1.31
C GLY A 139 13.43 -9.26 -0.67
N SER A 140 12.44 -8.86 -1.46
CA SER A 140 11.28 -8.10 -0.98
C SER A 140 10.40 -8.91 -0.02
N ALA A 141 10.14 -10.17 -0.32
CA ALA A 141 9.42 -11.13 0.54
C ALA A 141 10.17 -11.40 1.84
N SER A 142 11.50 -11.30 1.83
CA SER A 142 12.29 -11.41 3.05
C SER A 142 12.00 -10.25 4.03
N MET A 143 11.56 -9.10 3.50
CA MET A 143 11.14 -7.91 4.24
C MET A 143 9.62 -7.77 4.38
N THR A 144 8.81 -8.65 3.80
CA THR A 144 7.36 -8.70 4.02
C THR A 144 7.08 -9.51 5.28
N PHE A 145 6.40 -8.92 6.28
CA PHE A 145 6.08 -9.59 7.55
C PHE A 145 4.57 -9.69 7.83
N GLN A 146 3.74 -9.19 6.91
CA GLN A 146 2.28 -9.21 7.03
C GLN A 146 1.64 -10.57 6.74
N THR A 147 2.15 -11.34 5.76
CA THR A 147 1.56 -12.61 5.34
C THR A 147 2.31 -13.81 5.87
N THR A 148 1.69 -14.99 5.80
CA THR A 148 2.34 -16.23 6.23
C THR A 148 3.58 -16.50 5.37
N ARG A 149 4.73 -16.63 6.04
CA ARG A 149 6.01 -17.04 5.46
C ARG A 149 6.31 -18.52 5.73
N LYS A 150 5.38 -19.21 6.39
CA LYS A 150 5.53 -20.62 6.81
C LYS A 150 5.54 -21.52 5.56
N GLY A 151 6.48 -22.46 5.51
CA GLY A 151 6.57 -23.46 4.43
C GLY A 151 7.33 -23.02 3.17
N TYR A 152 7.82 -21.78 3.10
CA TYR A 152 8.51 -21.23 1.91
C TYR A 152 10.05 -21.24 2.00
N GLY A 153 10.63 -21.78 3.07
CA GLY A 153 12.08 -21.87 3.25
C GLY A 153 12.71 -20.63 3.89
N PRO A 154 14.05 -20.60 4.02
CA PRO A 154 14.72 -19.53 4.75
C PRO A 154 14.57 -18.20 4.01
N ALA A 155 14.39 -17.13 4.78
CA ALA A 155 14.52 -15.76 4.30
C ALA A 155 15.96 -15.47 3.87
N ALA A 156 16.16 -14.36 3.15
CA ALA A 156 17.49 -13.85 2.85
C ALA A 156 18.30 -13.67 4.16
N ALA A 157 19.56 -14.10 4.15
CA ALA A 157 20.47 -13.85 5.26
C ALA A 157 20.61 -12.33 5.50
N GLY A 158 20.68 -11.93 6.77
CA GLY A 158 20.68 -10.53 7.17
C GLY A 158 19.31 -9.86 7.12
N SER A 159 18.21 -10.62 7.11
CA SER A 159 16.86 -10.08 7.25
C SER A 159 16.55 -9.81 8.73
N LEU A 160 16.41 -8.54 9.08
CA LEU A 160 16.21 -8.06 10.44
C LEU A 160 14.86 -7.34 10.57
N VAL A 161 14.32 -7.24 11.79
CA VAL A 161 12.96 -6.70 12.01
C VAL A 161 12.90 -5.75 13.19
N LEU A 162 12.27 -4.60 12.97
CA LEU A 162 11.84 -3.65 14.00
C LEU A 162 10.35 -3.85 14.31
N PRO A 163 9.87 -3.54 15.52
CA PRO A 163 8.44 -3.49 15.79
C PRO A 163 7.77 -2.41 14.93
N ALA A 164 6.63 -2.72 14.32
CA ALA A 164 5.77 -1.70 13.73
C ALA A 164 5.16 -0.83 14.83
N PRO A 165 5.10 0.50 14.64
CA PRO A 165 4.56 1.43 15.63
C PRO A 165 3.03 1.44 15.62
N ASN A 166 2.41 0.28 15.85
CA ASN A 166 0.95 0.16 15.95
C ASN A 166 0.48 0.67 17.32
N GLY A 167 0.15 1.96 17.41
CA GLY A 167 -0.30 2.58 18.67
C GLY A 167 -1.52 1.92 19.30
N TYR A 168 -2.37 1.26 18.52
CA TYR A 168 -3.51 0.51 19.04
C TYR A 168 -3.06 -0.74 19.83
N ARG A 169 -1.95 -1.40 19.45
CA ARG A 169 -1.53 -2.69 20.03
C ARG A 169 -0.17 -2.71 20.72
N SER A 170 0.69 -1.72 20.48
CA SER A 170 2.04 -1.66 21.04
C SER A 170 1.97 -1.76 22.57
N PRO A 171 2.91 -2.44 23.26
CA PRO A 171 2.98 -2.42 24.72
C PRO A 171 3.72 -1.18 25.26
N PHE A 172 4.40 -0.40 24.43
CA PHE A 172 5.20 0.74 24.86
C PHE A 172 4.29 1.94 25.16
N ARG A 173 4.31 2.39 26.41
CA ARG A 173 3.41 3.43 26.91
C ARG A 173 4.18 4.50 27.66
N ASN A 174 3.81 5.75 27.38
CA ASN A 174 4.17 6.89 28.22
C ASN A 174 3.42 6.79 29.56
N PRO A 175 3.85 7.53 30.60
CA PRO A 175 3.13 7.58 31.88
C PRO A 175 1.65 7.99 31.78
N ASP A 176 1.29 8.77 30.75
CA ASP A 176 -0.09 9.19 30.47
C ASP A 176 -0.91 8.14 29.69
N GLY A 177 -0.33 6.97 29.39
CA GLY A 177 -0.98 5.90 28.64
C GLY A 177 -0.98 6.08 27.13
N THR A 178 -0.37 7.15 26.59
CA THR A 178 -0.18 7.30 25.13
C THR A 178 0.94 6.39 24.63
N HIS A 179 0.96 6.11 23.33
CA HIS A 179 1.97 5.24 22.70
C HIS A 179 3.36 5.89 22.72
N ASP A 180 4.32 5.25 23.39
CA ASP A 180 5.73 5.67 23.42
C ASP A 180 6.50 5.02 22.26
N TRP A 181 6.21 5.49 21.05
CA TRP A 181 6.82 4.98 19.82
C TRP A 181 8.32 5.25 19.74
N LYS A 182 8.83 6.30 20.41
CA LYS A 182 10.26 6.63 20.42
C LYS A 182 11.05 5.57 21.17
N LYS A 183 10.60 5.23 22.38
CA LYS A 183 11.20 4.15 23.17
C LYS A 183 11.06 2.80 22.50
N GLU A 184 9.93 2.53 21.84
CA GLU A 184 9.75 1.31 21.04
C GLU A 184 10.78 1.21 19.90
N LEU A 185 11.00 2.30 19.17
CA LEU A 185 11.99 2.36 18.09
C LEU A 185 13.42 2.23 18.61
N ASP A 186 13.79 2.97 19.66
CA ASP A 186 15.11 2.92 20.27
C ASP A 186 15.41 1.52 20.81
N TYR A 187 14.45 0.90 21.49
CA TYR A 187 14.54 -0.47 21.95
C TYR A 187 14.71 -1.45 20.78
N GLY A 188 13.91 -1.30 19.73
CA GLY A 188 14.05 -2.10 18.51
C GLY A 188 15.46 -2.02 17.92
N PHE A 189 16.02 -0.82 17.77
CA PHE A 189 17.38 -0.66 17.26
C PHE A 189 18.46 -1.26 18.19
N SER A 190 18.27 -1.20 19.51
CA SER A 190 19.21 -1.87 20.43
C SER A 190 19.28 -3.38 20.22
N LEU A 191 18.15 -4.00 19.85
CA LEU A 191 18.11 -5.43 19.48
C LEU A 191 18.75 -5.68 18.11
N ILE A 192 18.51 -4.79 17.14
CA ILE A 192 19.16 -4.85 15.83
C ILE A 192 20.68 -4.77 15.97
N ASP A 193 21.19 -3.86 16.80
CA ASP A 193 22.63 -3.70 17.03
C ASP A 193 23.24 -4.95 17.68
N ALA A 194 22.52 -5.59 18.60
CA ALA A 194 22.94 -6.83 19.23
C ALA A 194 22.92 -8.04 18.27
N GLN A 195 22.01 -8.04 17.29
CA GLN A 195 21.87 -9.12 16.31
C GLN A 195 22.80 -8.96 15.10
N SER A 196 23.10 -7.71 14.72
CA SER A 196 23.88 -7.39 13.52
C SER A 196 25.30 -7.96 13.59
N VAL A 197 25.80 -8.39 12.43
CA VAL A 197 27.21 -8.74 12.27
C VAL A 197 28.08 -7.55 11.80
N GLY A 198 27.59 -6.33 11.98
CA GLY A 198 28.24 -5.10 11.50
C GLY A 198 28.02 -4.82 10.02
N SER A 199 26.96 -5.37 9.42
CA SER A 199 26.68 -5.27 7.98
C SER A 199 25.31 -4.68 7.67
N LEU A 200 24.87 -3.71 8.47
CA LEU A 200 23.61 -2.98 8.28
C LEU A 200 23.65 -2.08 7.02
N ALA A 201 22.97 -2.48 5.96
CA ALA A 201 22.94 -1.77 4.68
C ALA A 201 21.80 -0.75 4.58
N ALA A 202 20.59 -1.13 4.97
CA ALA A 202 19.43 -0.25 4.86
C ALA A 202 18.27 -0.62 5.78
N VAL A 203 17.42 0.36 6.08
CA VAL A 203 16.05 0.16 6.52
C VAL A 203 15.11 0.34 5.33
N ILE A 204 14.12 -0.52 5.17
CA ILE A 204 13.01 -0.34 4.24
C ILE A 204 11.69 -0.17 5.01
N VAL A 205 10.89 0.84 4.62
CA VAL A 205 9.66 1.19 5.35
C VAL A 205 8.58 1.76 4.43
N GLU A 206 7.32 1.41 4.69
CA GLU A 206 6.15 2.11 4.11
C GLU A 206 5.76 3.29 5.04
N PRO A 207 5.45 4.50 4.53
CA PRO A 207 4.95 5.62 5.36
C PRO A 207 3.61 5.30 6.05
N ILE A 208 2.84 4.41 5.44
CA ILE A 208 1.66 3.77 6.04
C ILE A 208 1.77 2.28 5.68
N LEU A 209 1.87 1.40 6.67
CA LEU A 209 1.87 -0.05 6.45
C LEU A 209 0.45 -0.45 6.06
N SER A 210 0.13 -0.30 4.78
CA SER A 210 -1.22 -0.41 4.25
C SER A 210 -1.71 -1.85 4.37
N SER A 211 -0.91 -2.82 3.93
CA SER A 211 -1.23 -4.25 4.10
C SER A 211 -1.14 -4.69 5.57
N GLY A 212 -0.37 -3.98 6.40
CA GLY A 212 -0.33 -4.16 7.86
C GLY A 212 -1.60 -3.73 8.58
N GLY A 213 -2.60 -3.25 7.83
CA GLY A 213 -3.88 -2.77 8.33
C GLY A 213 -3.95 -1.25 8.43
N VAL A 214 -3.31 -0.52 7.51
CA VAL A 214 -3.25 0.95 7.47
C VAL A 214 -2.62 1.54 8.75
N ILE A 215 -1.50 0.95 9.20
CA ILE A 215 -0.77 1.48 10.35
C ILE A 215 -0.01 2.73 9.89
N VAL A 216 -0.47 3.89 10.33
CA VAL A 216 0.17 5.18 10.05
C VAL A 216 1.38 5.35 10.97
N LEU A 217 2.54 5.68 10.40
CA LEU A 217 3.71 6.00 11.22
C LEU A 217 3.42 7.25 12.08
N PRO A 218 3.80 7.27 13.37
CA PRO A 218 3.66 8.45 14.21
C PRO A 218 4.41 9.65 13.62
N PRO A 219 3.92 10.90 13.81
CA PRO A 219 4.61 12.09 13.33
C PRO A 219 6.07 12.16 13.83
N GLY A 220 7.00 12.36 12.90
CA GLY A 220 8.44 12.39 13.17
C GLY A 220 9.12 11.02 13.25
N TYR A 221 8.39 9.91 13.07
CA TYR A 221 8.97 8.57 13.08
C TYR A 221 9.95 8.37 11.92
N LEU A 222 9.64 8.82 10.70
CA LEU A 222 10.56 8.68 9.56
C LEU A 222 11.84 9.48 9.78
N ARG A 223 11.73 10.64 10.44
CA ARG A 223 12.88 11.49 10.80
C ARG A 223 13.79 10.78 11.79
N ARG A 224 13.20 10.24 12.86
CA ARG A 224 13.94 9.46 13.85
C ARG A 224 14.58 8.22 13.22
N LEU A 225 13.89 7.56 12.30
CA LEU A 225 14.42 6.42 11.55
C LEU A 225 15.63 6.80 10.70
N LYS A 226 15.57 7.95 10.00
CA LYS A 226 16.70 8.50 9.23
C LYS A 226 17.91 8.77 10.12
N GLU A 227 17.72 9.39 11.28
CA GLU A 227 18.81 9.60 12.26
C GLU A 227 19.45 8.28 12.70
N HIS A 228 18.65 7.23 12.94
CA HIS A 228 19.18 5.91 13.28
C HIS A 228 19.96 5.28 12.13
N CYS A 229 19.51 5.46 10.88
CA CYS A 229 20.22 5.01 9.70
C CYS A 229 21.57 5.71 9.56
N GLU A 230 21.60 7.04 9.69
CA GLU A 230 22.82 7.85 9.60
C GLU A 230 23.84 7.48 10.68
N ALA A 231 23.39 7.26 11.92
CA ALA A 231 24.25 6.82 13.02
C ALA A 231 24.88 5.43 12.82
N ARG A 232 24.40 4.64 11.84
CA ARG A 232 24.84 3.27 11.55
C ARG A 232 25.39 3.08 10.14
N ASP A 233 25.58 4.18 9.40
CA ASP A 233 25.95 4.18 7.98
C ASP A 233 25.03 3.26 7.16
N MET A 234 23.72 3.35 7.40
CA MET A 234 22.66 2.68 6.65
C MET A 234 21.96 3.68 5.72
N LEU A 235 21.31 3.17 4.68
CA LEU A 235 20.37 3.94 3.87
C LEU A 235 18.93 3.80 4.38
N LEU A 236 18.12 4.85 4.21
CA LEU A 236 16.68 4.82 4.36
C LEU A 236 16.03 4.62 2.99
N ILE A 237 15.34 3.48 2.82
CA ILE A 237 14.49 3.18 1.67
C ILE A 237 13.04 3.41 2.08
N VAL A 238 12.33 4.29 1.38
CA VAL A 238 10.90 4.50 1.59
C VAL A 238 10.12 3.89 0.44
N ASP A 239 9.28 2.92 0.77
CA ASP A 239 8.36 2.24 -0.14
C ASP A 239 7.03 2.98 -0.19
N GLU A 240 6.86 3.79 -1.23
CA GLU A 240 5.66 4.58 -1.49
C GLU A 240 4.81 3.97 -2.60
N ALA A 241 4.91 2.65 -2.80
CA ALA A 241 4.11 1.94 -3.77
C ALA A 241 2.60 2.01 -3.50
N GLN A 242 2.14 2.46 -2.32
CA GLN A 242 0.71 2.67 -2.03
C GLN A 242 0.39 4.10 -1.60
N THR A 243 1.36 4.81 -1.03
CA THR A 243 1.16 6.11 -0.37
C THR A 243 1.58 7.29 -1.23
N GLY A 244 2.34 7.04 -2.30
CA GLY A 244 2.81 8.07 -3.21
C GLY A 244 1.72 8.56 -4.16
N VAL A 245 2.12 9.47 -5.04
CA VAL A 245 1.31 10.03 -6.12
C VAL A 245 -0.04 10.59 -5.62
N GLY A 246 -0.03 11.34 -4.51
CA GLY A 246 -1.21 12.08 -4.03
C GLY A 246 -2.08 11.37 -2.99
N ARG A 247 -1.86 10.08 -2.72
CA ARG A 247 -2.76 9.24 -1.90
C ARG A 247 -3.09 9.82 -0.53
N THR A 248 -2.08 10.38 0.14
CA THR A 248 -2.13 10.75 1.55
C THR A 248 -2.40 12.25 1.77
N GLY A 249 -2.78 12.99 0.73
CA GLY A 249 -2.95 14.45 0.82
C GLY A 249 -1.72 15.26 0.39
N LYS A 250 -0.58 14.58 0.23
CA LYS A 250 0.68 15.09 -0.33
C LYS A 250 1.06 14.28 -1.57
N ASN A 251 1.94 14.81 -2.40
CA ASN A 251 2.41 14.06 -3.57
C ASN A 251 3.13 12.78 -3.14
N PHE A 252 3.95 12.88 -2.09
CA PHE A 252 4.61 11.73 -1.47
C PHE A 252 4.42 11.80 0.05
N ALA A 253 4.12 10.67 0.69
CA ALA A 253 3.79 10.65 2.11
C ALA A 253 4.99 10.96 3.02
N PHE A 254 6.24 10.72 2.59
CA PHE A 254 7.43 11.13 3.34
C PHE A 254 7.49 12.64 3.58
N GLU A 255 6.82 13.44 2.73
CA GLU A 255 6.80 14.91 2.85
C GLU A 255 6.10 15.38 4.12
N HIS A 256 5.18 14.57 4.68
CA HIS A 256 4.51 14.89 5.95
C HIS A 256 5.49 14.99 7.13
N ASP A 257 6.57 14.22 7.09
CA ASP A 257 7.62 14.23 8.11
C ASP A 257 8.80 15.14 7.75
N GLY A 258 8.80 15.74 6.55
CA GLY A 258 9.86 16.63 6.08
C GLY A 258 11.23 15.96 5.95
N VAL A 259 11.25 14.68 5.57
CA VAL A 259 12.47 13.85 5.44
C VAL A 259 12.65 13.42 4.01
N VAL A 260 13.86 13.55 3.46
CA VAL A 260 14.20 12.99 2.15
C VAL A 260 14.84 11.61 2.36
N PRO A 261 14.26 10.53 1.80
CA PRO A 261 14.89 9.21 1.86
C PRO A 261 16.12 9.13 0.94
N ASP A 262 16.99 8.14 1.18
CA ASP A 262 18.13 7.89 0.30
C ASP A 262 17.71 7.19 -1.00
N ILE A 263 16.69 6.33 -0.90
CA ILE A 263 16.07 5.65 -2.02
C ILE A 263 14.55 5.67 -1.85
N LEU A 264 13.82 6.04 -2.90
CA LEU A 264 12.36 6.02 -2.97
C LEU A 264 11.92 4.94 -3.96
N THR A 265 10.92 4.14 -3.61
CA THR A 265 10.27 3.22 -4.56
C THR A 265 8.81 3.60 -4.78
N LEU A 266 8.37 3.56 -6.04
CA LEU A 266 7.01 3.91 -6.48
C LEU A 266 6.45 2.78 -7.35
N SER A 267 5.13 2.60 -7.37
CA SER A 267 4.41 1.62 -8.20
C SER A 267 2.93 1.98 -8.23
N LYS A 268 2.04 1.04 -8.57
CA LYS A 268 0.57 1.12 -8.42
C LYS A 268 -0.01 2.38 -9.06
N THR A 269 -0.31 3.44 -8.29
CA THR A 269 -0.85 4.70 -8.81
C THR A 269 -0.07 5.21 -10.01
N LEU A 270 1.27 5.10 -9.94
CA LEU A 270 2.17 5.58 -10.99
C LEU A 270 1.82 4.97 -12.35
N GLY A 271 1.47 3.69 -12.40
CA GLY A 271 1.09 2.99 -13.62
C GLY A 271 -0.39 3.09 -13.98
N ALA A 272 -1.23 3.58 -13.06
CA ALA A 272 -2.70 3.57 -13.19
C ALA A 272 -3.21 2.23 -13.77
N GLY A 273 -2.72 1.11 -13.23
CA GLY A 273 -3.21 -0.23 -13.59
C GLY A 273 -2.42 -0.89 -14.71
N LEU A 274 -1.45 -0.18 -15.31
CA LEU A 274 -0.37 -0.81 -16.06
C LEU A 274 0.79 -1.20 -15.14
N PRO A 275 1.58 -2.23 -15.51
CA PRO A 275 2.84 -2.53 -14.85
C PRO A 275 3.85 -1.39 -15.02
N LEU A 276 3.92 -0.52 -14.02
CA LEU A 276 4.93 0.53 -13.91
C LEU A 276 5.29 0.74 -12.44
N SER A 277 6.59 0.74 -12.19
CA SER A 277 7.22 1.14 -10.94
C SER A 277 8.46 1.98 -11.22
N ALA A 278 9.00 2.60 -10.17
CA ALA A 278 10.22 3.38 -10.27
C ALA A 278 11.06 3.21 -9.00
N VAL A 279 12.38 3.23 -9.16
CA VAL A 279 13.35 3.43 -8.08
C VAL A 279 14.02 4.77 -8.32
N ILE A 280 14.07 5.60 -7.30
CA ILE A 280 14.65 6.94 -7.36
C ILE A 280 15.72 7.09 -6.27
N THR A 281 16.87 7.65 -6.61
CA THR A 281 17.96 7.91 -5.66
C THR A 281 18.78 9.15 -6.06
N SER A 282 19.71 9.56 -5.21
CA SER A 282 20.58 10.71 -5.47
C SER A 282 21.61 10.43 -6.57
N ASN A 283 22.12 11.49 -7.20
CA ASN A 283 23.28 11.39 -8.11
C ASN A 283 24.48 10.72 -7.42
N LYS A 284 24.75 11.04 -6.15
CA LYS A 284 25.86 10.47 -5.36
C LYS A 284 25.77 8.94 -5.25
N ILE A 285 24.58 8.42 -4.93
CA ILE A 285 24.38 6.98 -4.78
C ILE A 285 24.48 6.30 -6.14
N GLU A 286 23.84 6.87 -7.16
CA GLU A 286 23.84 6.34 -8.53
C GLU A 286 25.26 6.26 -9.10
N GLU A 287 26.04 7.34 -9.06
CA GLU A 287 27.42 7.37 -9.56
C GLU A 287 28.31 6.32 -8.87
N ALA A 288 28.16 6.17 -7.54
CA ALA A 288 28.94 5.21 -6.76
C ALA A 288 28.58 3.75 -7.06
N VAL A 289 27.30 3.43 -7.32
CA VAL A 289 26.92 2.06 -7.71
C VAL A 289 27.23 1.80 -9.18
N HIS A 290 27.10 2.80 -10.05
CA HIS A 290 27.49 2.73 -11.46
C HIS A 290 28.99 2.41 -11.59
N SER A 291 29.87 3.11 -10.85
CA SER A 291 31.32 2.83 -10.88
C SER A 291 31.69 1.44 -10.37
N LYS A 292 30.80 0.79 -9.59
CA LYS A 292 30.94 -0.58 -9.09
C LYS A 292 30.29 -1.63 -10.01
N GLY A 293 29.79 -1.23 -11.18
CA GLY A 293 29.18 -2.15 -12.16
C GLY A 293 27.76 -2.58 -11.78
N PHE A 294 26.94 -1.68 -11.23
CA PHE A 294 25.54 -1.96 -10.93
C PHE A 294 24.81 -2.56 -12.14
N SER A 295 24.09 -3.66 -11.90
CA SER A 295 23.27 -4.33 -12.91
C SER A 295 21.93 -4.74 -12.33
N PHE A 296 20.88 -4.18 -12.90
CA PHE A 296 19.49 -4.57 -12.67
C PHE A 296 18.74 -4.41 -13.99
N PHE A 297 18.85 -5.44 -14.83
CA PHE A 297 18.34 -5.44 -16.20
C PHE A 297 17.20 -6.45 -16.30
N THR A 298 16.03 -6.01 -16.75
CA THR A 298 14.85 -6.85 -16.97
C THR A 298 14.26 -6.54 -18.34
N THR A 299 13.51 -7.48 -18.93
CA THR A 299 12.94 -7.29 -20.28
C THR A 299 12.14 -5.99 -20.37
N HIS A 300 11.32 -5.71 -19.35
CA HIS A 300 10.38 -4.59 -19.31
C HIS A 300 10.92 -3.32 -18.61
N VAL A 301 12.22 -3.26 -18.31
CA VAL A 301 12.85 -2.04 -17.79
C VAL A 301 12.69 -0.92 -18.83
N SER A 302 12.27 0.27 -18.39
CA SER A 302 12.12 1.44 -19.26
C SER A 302 11.18 1.23 -20.46
N ASP A 303 10.05 0.54 -20.27
CA ASP A 303 9.06 0.38 -21.35
C ASP A 303 8.37 1.71 -21.74
N PRO A 304 8.26 2.04 -23.05
CA PRO A 304 7.67 3.30 -23.51
C PRO A 304 6.19 3.48 -23.15
N LEU A 305 5.37 2.42 -23.30
CA LEU A 305 3.92 2.52 -23.12
C LEU A 305 3.53 2.81 -21.66
N PRO A 306 4.00 2.04 -20.66
CA PRO A 306 3.76 2.38 -19.26
C PRO A 306 4.34 3.74 -18.90
N ALA A 307 5.55 4.08 -19.37
CA ALA A 307 6.14 5.40 -19.08
C ALA A 307 5.29 6.57 -19.57
N ALA A 308 4.67 6.44 -20.75
CA ALA A 308 3.76 7.45 -21.29
C ALA A 308 2.48 7.61 -20.45
N VAL A 309 1.99 6.53 -19.84
CA VAL A 309 0.89 6.58 -18.87
C VAL A 309 1.33 7.23 -17.58
N GLY A 310 2.49 6.84 -17.03
CA GLY A 310 3.00 7.43 -15.80
C GLY A 310 3.20 8.94 -15.93
N LEU A 311 3.71 9.41 -17.07
CA LEU A 311 3.83 10.85 -17.32
C LEU A 311 2.46 11.53 -17.26
N ARG A 312 1.46 10.93 -17.91
CA ARG A 312 0.10 11.45 -17.92
C ARG A 312 -0.55 11.45 -16.53
N VAL A 313 -0.27 10.43 -15.70
CA VAL A 313 -0.72 10.37 -14.31
C VAL A 313 -0.17 11.56 -13.52
N LEU A 314 1.12 11.87 -13.65
CA LEU A 314 1.73 13.00 -12.95
C LEU A 314 1.18 14.36 -13.42
N GLU A 315 0.94 14.52 -14.73
CA GLU A 315 0.29 15.73 -15.26
C GLU A 315 -1.12 15.92 -14.69
N VAL A 316 -1.90 14.85 -14.58
CA VAL A 316 -3.26 14.88 -14.04
C VAL A 316 -3.24 15.17 -12.54
N LEU A 317 -2.32 14.54 -11.79
CA LEU A 317 -2.09 14.78 -10.36
C LEU A 317 -1.92 16.27 -10.07
N GLU A 318 -1.05 16.96 -10.83
CA GLU A 318 -0.79 18.39 -10.67
C GLU A 318 -1.93 19.26 -11.21
N ARG A 319 -2.38 19.02 -12.45
CA ARG A 319 -3.41 19.84 -13.12
C ARG A 319 -4.71 19.88 -12.32
N ASP A 320 -5.13 18.73 -11.79
CA ASP A 320 -6.39 18.59 -11.06
C ASP A 320 -6.20 18.71 -9.54
N ASN A 321 -4.98 19.00 -9.08
CA ASN A 321 -4.61 19.12 -7.68
C ASN A 321 -5.11 17.94 -6.82
N LEU A 322 -4.89 16.71 -7.32
CA LEU A 322 -5.50 15.51 -6.75
C LEU A 322 -5.01 15.22 -5.32
N ALA A 323 -3.79 15.63 -4.96
CA ALA A 323 -3.29 15.52 -3.58
C ALA A 323 -4.15 16.34 -2.61
N ALA A 324 -4.39 17.63 -2.89
CA ALA A 324 -5.23 18.47 -2.03
C ALA A 324 -6.69 17.97 -1.97
N ARG A 325 -7.21 17.45 -3.08
CA ARG A 325 -8.53 16.81 -3.11
C ARG A 325 -8.58 15.56 -2.24
N ALA A 326 -7.53 14.72 -2.28
CA ALA A 326 -7.44 13.53 -1.45
C ALA A 326 -7.39 13.86 0.04
N GLU A 327 -6.74 14.96 0.42
CA GLU A 327 -6.77 15.47 1.80
C GLU A 327 -8.20 15.85 2.21
N ALA A 328 -8.88 16.71 1.43
CA ALA A 328 -10.22 17.19 1.77
C ALA A 328 -11.27 16.07 1.83
N LEU A 329 -11.30 15.19 0.82
CA LEU A 329 -12.20 14.04 0.81
C LEU A 329 -11.82 13.00 1.87
N GLY A 330 -10.52 12.85 2.15
CA GLY A 330 -9.99 12.00 3.20
C GLY A 330 -10.46 12.40 4.60
N GLN A 331 -10.47 13.70 4.90
CA GLN A 331 -10.99 14.23 6.16
C GLN A 331 -12.48 13.89 6.34
N ARG A 332 -13.29 14.05 5.28
CA ARG A 332 -14.71 13.66 5.28
C ARG A 332 -14.88 12.16 5.50
N PHE A 333 -14.11 11.35 4.78
CA PHE A 333 -14.17 9.89 4.92
C PHE A 333 -13.80 9.46 6.34
N ARG A 334 -12.71 10.01 6.90
CA ARG A 334 -12.28 9.72 8.27
C ARG A 334 -13.33 10.14 9.31
N ALA A 335 -13.93 11.32 9.17
CA ALA A 335 -14.98 11.78 10.08
C ALA A 335 -16.20 10.84 10.09
N PHE A 336 -16.60 10.33 8.91
CA PHE A 336 -17.66 9.34 8.81
C PHE A 336 -17.29 8.02 9.52
N LEU A 337 -16.08 7.50 9.31
CA LEU A 337 -15.64 6.26 9.97
C LEU A 337 -15.55 6.41 11.50
N LEU A 338 -15.11 7.56 12.00
CA LEU A 338 -15.13 7.87 13.43
C LEU A 338 -16.56 7.96 13.98
N GLY A 339 -17.51 8.48 13.20
CA GLY A 339 -18.93 8.46 13.53
C GLY A 339 -19.47 7.03 13.65
N LEU A 340 -19.14 6.15 12.71
CA LEU A 340 -19.47 4.72 12.81
C LEU A 340 -18.80 4.09 14.03
N GLN A 341 -17.54 4.41 14.32
CA GLN A 341 -16.85 3.91 15.50
C GLN A 341 -17.59 4.33 16.78
N ALA A 342 -18.11 5.55 16.88
CA ALA A 342 -18.90 5.97 18.04
C ALA A 342 -20.20 5.16 18.20
N GLN A 343 -20.79 4.69 17.09
CA GLN A 343 -22.05 3.95 17.07
C GLN A 343 -21.89 2.43 17.27
N TYR A 344 -20.79 1.84 16.79
CA TYR A 344 -20.62 0.39 16.70
C TYR A 344 -19.39 -0.08 17.51
N GLU A 345 -19.62 -0.81 18.61
CA GLU A 345 -18.55 -1.30 19.51
C GLU A 345 -17.55 -2.23 18.81
N CYS A 346 -17.99 -2.94 17.75
CA CYS A 346 -17.14 -3.82 16.97
C CYS A 346 -16.04 -3.09 16.18
N ILE A 347 -16.11 -1.76 16.03
CA ILE A 347 -15.02 -0.98 15.43
C ILE A 347 -14.02 -0.63 16.53
N GLY A 348 -12.84 -1.25 16.49
CA GLY A 348 -11.78 -1.06 17.48
C GLY A 348 -10.98 0.21 17.25
N ASP A 349 -10.59 0.46 16.00
CA ASP A 349 -9.70 1.58 15.65
C ASP A 349 -9.97 2.09 14.23
N VAL A 350 -9.81 3.40 14.04
CA VAL A 350 -9.95 4.10 12.76
C VAL A 350 -8.70 4.94 12.53
N ARG A 351 -8.01 4.69 11.42
CA ARG A 351 -6.69 5.25 11.14
C ARG A 351 -6.47 5.43 9.64
N GLY A 352 -5.55 6.30 9.25
CA GLY A 352 -5.28 6.59 7.84
C GLY A 352 -5.04 8.06 7.57
N MET A 353 -4.66 8.37 6.34
CA MET A 353 -4.38 9.72 5.85
C MET A 353 -4.87 9.88 4.41
N GLY A 354 -5.36 11.07 4.06
CA GLY A 354 -5.99 11.34 2.77
C GLY A 354 -7.07 10.30 2.43
N LEU A 355 -7.09 9.83 1.18
CA LEU A 355 -8.04 8.81 0.74
C LEU A 355 -7.61 7.38 1.07
N MET A 356 -6.58 7.16 1.91
CA MET A 356 -6.24 5.84 2.43
C MET A 356 -6.71 5.73 3.88
N GLN A 357 -7.81 5.02 4.11
CA GLN A 357 -8.42 4.84 5.42
C GLN A 357 -8.50 3.36 5.80
N GLY A 358 -8.29 3.10 7.08
CA GLY A 358 -8.35 1.81 7.72
C GLY A 358 -9.37 1.80 8.85
N MET A 359 -10.06 0.67 8.99
CA MET A 359 -11.04 0.44 10.05
C MET A 359 -10.90 -0.98 10.56
N GLU A 360 -10.48 -1.14 11.80
CA GLU A 360 -10.25 -2.45 12.42
C GLU A 360 -11.49 -2.95 13.16
N ILE A 361 -11.87 -4.20 12.87
CA ILE A 361 -13.01 -4.87 13.48
C ILE A 361 -12.52 -5.83 14.55
N VAL A 362 -13.06 -5.68 15.75
CA VAL A 362 -12.70 -6.44 16.95
C VAL A 362 -13.94 -7.02 17.63
N ARG A 363 -13.74 -8.09 18.41
CA ARG A 363 -14.78 -8.64 19.28
C ARG A 363 -15.03 -7.77 20.50
N ASP A 364 -13.97 -7.15 21.01
CA ASP A 364 -13.95 -6.32 22.20
C ASP A 364 -12.82 -5.27 22.10
N ARG A 365 -13.10 -4.02 22.51
CA ARG A 365 -12.15 -2.89 22.42
C ARG A 365 -11.04 -2.94 23.46
N THR A 366 -11.26 -3.65 24.57
CA THR A 366 -10.29 -3.78 25.66
C THR A 366 -9.27 -4.86 25.34
N THR A 367 -9.75 -6.07 24.98
CA THR A 367 -8.88 -7.20 24.60
C THR A 367 -8.29 -7.01 23.21
N LYS A 368 -8.97 -6.24 22.34
CA LYS A 368 -8.60 -5.99 20.95
C LYS A 368 -8.54 -7.28 20.14
N GLU A 369 -9.29 -8.32 20.52
CA GLU A 369 -9.33 -9.58 19.78
C GLU A 369 -9.93 -9.32 18.38
N PRO A 370 -9.23 -9.64 17.27
CA PRO A 370 -9.77 -9.45 15.91
C PRO A 370 -11.05 -10.27 15.67
N ASP A 371 -12.05 -9.69 14.99
CA ASP A 371 -13.26 -10.43 14.56
C ASP A 371 -13.27 -10.66 13.05
N GLU A 372 -12.53 -11.68 12.60
CA GLU A 372 -12.43 -12.06 11.18
C GLU A 372 -13.78 -12.44 10.55
N VAL A 373 -14.67 -13.05 11.34
CA VAL A 373 -15.99 -13.51 10.88
C VAL A 373 -16.88 -12.31 10.58
N LEU A 374 -16.98 -11.38 11.54
CA LEU A 374 -17.78 -10.18 11.35
C LEU A 374 -17.21 -9.29 10.24
N ALA A 375 -15.88 -9.12 10.20
CA ALA A 375 -15.25 -8.34 9.14
C ALA A 375 -15.54 -8.92 7.74
N THR A 376 -15.46 -10.25 7.59
CA THR A 376 -15.78 -10.93 6.32
C THR A 376 -17.26 -10.75 5.96
N ALA A 377 -18.18 -10.94 6.92
CA ALA A 377 -19.61 -10.72 6.68
C ALA A 377 -19.93 -9.27 6.27
N LEU A 378 -19.26 -8.29 6.86
CA LEU A 378 -19.38 -6.88 6.48
C LEU A 378 -18.85 -6.64 5.06
N ALA A 379 -17.71 -7.21 4.69
CA ALA A 379 -17.14 -7.07 3.34
C ALA A 379 -18.05 -7.69 2.27
N ASP A 380 -18.56 -8.90 2.53
CA ASP A 380 -19.50 -9.58 1.64
C ASP A 380 -20.77 -8.74 1.49
N ARG A 381 -21.28 -8.19 2.60
CA ARG A 381 -22.47 -7.33 2.58
C ARG A 381 -22.24 -6.03 1.80
N MET A 382 -21.09 -5.39 1.95
CA MET A 382 -20.72 -4.21 1.14
C MET A 382 -20.68 -4.58 -0.34
N LEU A 383 -20.09 -5.72 -0.71
CA LEU A 383 -20.02 -6.19 -2.10
C LEU A 383 -21.41 -6.48 -2.68
N GLU A 384 -22.29 -7.12 -1.90
CA GLU A 384 -23.70 -7.33 -2.28
C GLU A 384 -24.44 -6.01 -2.53
N LEU A 385 -24.14 -4.97 -1.76
CA LEU A 385 -24.73 -3.63 -1.90
C LEU A 385 -24.06 -2.81 -3.01
N GLY A 386 -22.99 -3.32 -3.65
CA GLY A 386 -22.31 -2.67 -4.75
C GLY A 386 -21.08 -1.85 -4.35
N LEU A 387 -20.39 -2.21 -3.27
CA LEU A 387 -19.13 -1.60 -2.83
C LEU A 387 -18.04 -2.66 -2.63
N SER A 388 -16.91 -2.52 -3.31
CA SER A 388 -15.72 -3.33 -3.04
C SER A 388 -14.89 -2.68 -1.93
N ALA A 389 -14.83 -3.32 -0.76
CA ALA A 389 -13.96 -2.93 0.34
C ALA A 389 -13.21 -4.17 0.85
N ASN A 390 -11.88 -4.17 0.74
CA ASN A 390 -11.07 -5.33 1.09
C ASN A 390 -10.82 -5.39 2.59
N VAL A 391 -11.03 -6.57 3.17
CA VAL A 391 -10.60 -6.91 4.54
C VAL A 391 -9.28 -7.62 4.47
N LEU A 392 -8.28 -7.03 5.12
CA LEU A 392 -7.03 -7.68 5.45
C LEU A 392 -7.23 -8.53 6.70
N ARG A 393 -7.00 -9.83 6.53
CA ARG A 393 -6.95 -10.81 7.62
C ARG A 393 -5.49 -11.14 7.88
N ILE A 394 -4.99 -10.71 9.03
CA ILE A 394 -3.68 -11.06 9.52
C ILE A 394 -3.92 -12.04 10.68
N PRO A 395 -3.68 -13.35 10.49
CA PRO A 395 -4.03 -14.36 11.49
C PRO A 395 -3.54 -13.97 12.89
N GLY A 396 -4.48 -13.87 13.83
CA GLY A 396 -4.22 -13.54 15.23
C GLY A 396 -3.81 -12.10 15.53
N THR A 397 -3.68 -11.21 14.53
CA THR A 397 -3.13 -9.86 14.74
C THR A 397 -3.92 -8.73 14.10
N GLY A 398 -4.89 -8.99 13.21
CA GLY A 398 -5.80 -7.94 12.74
C GLY A 398 -6.85 -8.39 11.73
N SER A 399 -8.02 -7.76 11.82
CA SER A 399 -9.13 -7.83 10.86
C SER A 399 -9.49 -6.42 10.47
N SER A 400 -8.85 -5.88 9.44
CA SER A 400 -8.98 -4.46 9.11
C SER A 400 -9.45 -4.26 7.67
N PHE A 401 -10.44 -3.39 7.51
CA PHE A 401 -10.75 -2.84 6.20
C PHE A 401 -9.61 -1.93 5.77
N ARG A 402 -9.17 -2.10 4.53
CA ARG A 402 -8.24 -1.20 3.85
C ARG A 402 -8.97 -0.58 2.68
N MET A 403 -9.30 0.71 2.82
CA MET A 403 -10.08 1.45 1.87
C MET A 403 -9.23 2.55 1.26
N ALA A 404 -9.06 2.49 -0.05
CA ALA A 404 -8.35 3.44 -0.87
C ALA A 404 -9.13 3.66 -2.17
N PRO A 405 -10.25 4.40 -2.16
CA PRO A 405 -10.98 4.76 -3.39
C PRO A 405 -10.10 5.55 -4.38
N PRO A 406 -10.42 5.60 -5.69
CA PRO A 406 -9.60 6.31 -6.67
C PRO A 406 -9.44 7.79 -6.31
N LEU A 407 -8.28 8.37 -6.61
CA LEU A 407 -8.02 9.80 -6.37
C LEU A 407 -8.99 10.72 -7.13
N THR A 408 -9.57 10.23 -8.21
CA THR A 408 -10.55 10.92 -9.03
C THR A 408 -11.98 10.84 -8.49
N ILE A 409 -12.22 10.11 -7.39
CA ILE A 409 -13.57 9.95 -6.81
C ILE A 409 -14.18 11.31 -6.47
N THR A 410 -15.40 11.55 -6.92
CA THR A 410 -16.18 12.75 -6.60
C THR A 410 -16.74 12.69 -5.19
N GLN A 411 -17.17 13.84 -4.67
CA GLN A 411 -17.81 13.89 -3.36
C GLN A 411 -19.10 13.04 -3.33
N ASP A 412 -19.91 13.10 -4.38
CA ASP A 412 -21.17 12.34 -4.48
C ASP A 412 -20.93 10.83 -4.57
N GLU A 413 -19.90 10.41 -5.31
CA GLU A 413 -19.48 9.00 -5.36
C GLU A 413 -18.95 8.52 -4.02
N LEU A 414 -18.13 9.34 -3.33
CA LEU A 414 -17.66 9.03 -1.99
C LEU A 414 -18.86 8.85 -1.04
N ASP A 415 -19.77 9.81 -1.01
CA ASP A 415 -20.97 9.80 -0.17
C ASP A 415 -21.86 8.58 -0.44
N SER A 416 -22.01 8.19 -1.71
CA SER A 416 -22.71 6.96 -2.09
C SER A 416 -22.04 5.72 -1.49
N GLY A 417 -20.71 5.65 -1.51
CA GLY A 417 -19.95 4.59 -0.86
C GLY A 417 -20.09 4.59 0.66
N LEU A 418 -20.05 5.77 1.30
CA LEU A 418 -20.26 5.90 2.74
C LEU A 418 -21.66 5.41 3.14
N ALA A 419 -22.70 5.74 2.35
CA ALA A 419 -24.06 5.25 2.57
C ALA A 419 -24.15 3.72 2.49
N ILE A 420 -23.43 3.08 1.55
CA ILE A 420 -23.34 1.62 1.46
C ILE A 420 -22.64 1.03 2.69
N ILE A 421 -21.55 1.64 3.17
CA ILE A 421 -20.87 1.19 4.40
C ILE A 421 -21.85 1.24 5.58
N ALA A 422 -22.55 2.36 5.78
CA ALA A 422 -23.54 2.49 6.86
C ALA A 422 -24.64 1.42 6.76
N GLU A 423 -25.16 1.17 5.55
CA GLU A 423 -26.17 0.13 5.34
C GLU A 423 -25.63 -1.28 5.64
N ALA A 424 -24.39 -1.58 5.29
CA ALA A 424 -23.76 -2.85 5.61
C ALA A 424 -23.67 -3.06 7.12
N PHE A 425 -23.26 -2.05 7.90
CA PHE A 425 -23.25 -2.12 9.35
C PHE A 425 -24.66 -2.27 9.95
N ARG A 426 -25.65 -1.57 9.40
CA ARG A 426 -27.05 -1.64 9.86
C ARG A 426 -27.66 -3.03 9.62
N SER A 427 -27.39 -3.63 8.47
CA SER A 427 -28.03 -4.87 8.01
C SER A 427 -27.27 -6.16 8.34
N THR A 428 -25.99 -6.09 8.70
CA THR A 428 -25.20 -7.26 9.10
C THR A 428 -25.43 -7.65 10.55
N LYS A 429 -25.90 -8.88 10.78
CA LYS A 429 -26.07 -9.45 12.12
C LYS A 429 -24.73 -9.48 12.86
N GLY A 430 -24.73 -9.07 14.12
CA GLY A 430 -23.53 -9.04 14.97
C GLY A 430 -22.80 -7.70 15.00
N ALA A 431 -23.03 -6.81 14.02
CA ALA A 431 -22.50 -5.44 14.07
C ALA A 431 -23.19 -4.60 15.17
N ASN A 432 -24.51 -4.79 15.35
CA ASN A 432 -25.36 -4.07 16.32
C ASN A 432 -25.27 -4.61 17.76
N LYS A 433 -24.16 -5.22 18.23
CA LYS A 433 -24.05 -5.51 19.67
C LYS A 433 -24.14 -4.17 20.42
N ALA A 434 -25.26 -3.99 21.10
CA ALA A 434 -25.72 -2.70 21.60
C ALA A 434 -24.81 -2.15 22.68
N LEU A 435 -24.68 -0.82 22.71
CA LEU A 435 -24.42 -0.05 23.94
C LEU A 435 -25.34 -0.63 25.02
N ALA A 436 -24.79 -1.43 25.92
CA ALA A 436 -25.48 -1.78 27.14
C ALA A 436 -25.53 -0.49 27.98
N VAL A 437 -26.52 0.36 27.70
CA VAL A 437 -26.88 1.46 28.58
C VAL A 437 -27.29 0.81 29.90
N GLY A 438 -26.37 0.85 30.86
CA GLY A 438 -26.62 0.38 32.20
C GLY A 438 -27.75 1.19 32.83
N THR A 439 -28.97 0.67 32.78
CA THR A 439 -29.95 0.94 33.83
C THR A 439 -29.52 0.12 35.04
N ARG A 440 -28.75 0.77 35.92
CA ARG A 440 -28.66 0.35 37.32
C ARG A 440 -29.91 0.88 38.01
N ASP A 441 -30.79 -0.03 38.40
CA ASP A 441 -31.77 0.19 39.47
C ASP A 441 -31.05 0.36 40.83
#